data_AF-A0A2U0S8H6-F1
#
_entry.id   AF-A0A2U0S8H6-F1
#
_cell.length_a   1.000
_cell.length_b   1.000
_cell.length_c   1.000
_cell.angle_alpha   90.00
_cell.angle_beta   90.00
_cell.angle_gamma   90.00
#
_symmetry.space_group_name_H-M   'P 1'
#
loop_
_entity.id
_entity.type
_entity.pdbx_description
1 polymer ?
#
loop_
_entity_poly.entity_id
_entity_poly.type
_entity_poly.pdbx_seq_one_letter_code
_entity_poly.pdbx_strand_id
1 'polypeptide(L)'
;MSEQEQKKKRKKKKQRVIVKTEQVESELSELVEVLEELQKEKKYVDVQICPHCKSAKVSRVKSMQGDALGHMGLTPPKYECKKCGWRGSLVVKASNKPTTVRDVALMAEANEAERTE
;
A
#
# COMPACT_ATOMS: atom_id res chain seq x y z
N MET A 1 14.59 15.34 38.52
CA MET A 1 13.67 14.91 37.44
C MET A 1 14.14 13.57 36.91
N SER A 2 13.47 12.49 37.25
CA SER A 2 13.97 11.11 37.15
C SER A 2 13.78 10.49 35.76
N GLU A 3 14.75 9.66 35.35
CA GLU A 3 14.84 8.94 34.06
C GLU A 3 13.57 8.17 33.64
N GLN A 4 12.73 7.81 34.61
CA GLN A 4 11.46 7.13 34.41
C GLN A 4 10.40 8.02 33.71
N GLU A 5 10.41 9.33 33.93
CA GLU A 5 9.48 10.25 33.25
C GLU A 5 9.80 10.40 31.76
N GLN A 6 11.08 10.38 31.40
CA GLN A 6 11.51 10.44 30.00
C GLN A 6 11.15 9.16 29.23
N LYS A 7 11.27 7.98 29.85
CA LYS A 7 10.84 6.70 29.26
C LYS A 7 9.32 6.65 29.04
N LYS A 8 8.51 7.14 29.99
CA LYS A 8 7.05 7.25 29.83
C LYS A 8 6.65 8.19 28.70
N LYS A 9 7.30 9.35 28.57
CA LYS A 9 7.04 10.32 27.48
C LYS A 9 7.40 9.74 26.09
N ARG A 10 8.51 8.98 25.98
CA ARG A 10 8.90 8.28 24.74
C ARG A 10 7.92 7.16 24.35
N LYS A 11 7.47 6.33 25.30
CA LYS A 11 6.44 5.29 25.05
C LYS A 11 5.12 5.91 24.59
N LYS A 12 4.69 7.01 25.22
CA LYS A 12 3.45 7.72 24.87
C LYS A 12 3.51 8.38 23.47
N LYS A 13 4.69 8.84 23.05
CA LYS A 13 4.93 9.32 21.66
C LYS A 13 4.89 8.18 20.64
N LYS A 14 5.53 7.03 20.93
CA LYS A 14 5.44 5.84 20.06
C LYS A 14 4.00 5.34 19.92
N GLN A 15 3.24 5.28 21.02
CA GLN A 15 1.81 4.95 20.96
C GLN A 15 1.01 5.97 20.15
N ARG A 16 1.27 7.28 20.27
CA ARG A 16 0.59 8.28 19.41
C ARG A 16 0.94 8.17 17.92
N VAL A 17 2.11 7.67 17.57
CA VAL A 17 2.49 7.41 16.17
C VAL A 17 1.80 6.13 15.65
N ILE A 18 1.66 5.10 16.51
CA ILE A 18 0.88 3.88 16.23
C ILE A 18 -0.62 4.18 16.09
N VAL A 19 -1.18 5.05 16.93
CA VAL A 19 -2.61 5.42 16.90
C VAL A 19 -2.96 6.28 15.69
N LYS A 20 -1.99 6.94 15.06
CA LYS A 20 -2.20 7.66 13.79
C LYS A 20 -2.23 6.73 12.57
N THR A 21 -1.71 5.51 12.69
CA THR A 21 -1.83 4.45 11.67
C THR A 21 -3.17 3.69 11.74
N GLU A 22 -3.81 3.65 12.92
CA GLU A 22 -5.03 2.85 13.18
C GLU A 22 -6.27 3.24 12.35
N GLN A 23 -6.45 4.52 11.98
CA GLN A 23 -7.65 4.92 11.20
C GLN A 23 -7.61 4.49 9.73
N VAL A 24 -6.45 4.05 9.24
CA VAL A 24 -6.28 3.51 7.88
C VAL A 24 -6.19 1.99 7.89
N GLU A 25 -6.04 1.38 9.08
CA GLU A 25 -5.96 -0.07 9.25
C GLU A 25 -7.33 -0.73 9.10
N SER A 26 -8.43 -0.13 9.57
CA SER A 26 -9.75 -0.77 9.48
C SER A 26 -10.19 -1.05 8.03
N GLU A 27 -10.06 -0.08 7.12
CA GLU A 27 -10.40 -0.24 5.70
C GLU A 27 -9.54 -1.31 5.01
N LEU A 28 -8.31 -1.53 5.48
CA LEU A 28 -7.39 -2.52 4.91
C LEU A 28 -7.54 -3.90 5.54
N SER A 29 -7.83 -3.97 6.84
CA SER A 29 -8.10 -5.21 7.56
C SER A 29 -9.33 -5.91 7.01
N GLU A 30 -10.42 -5.17 6.80
CA GLU A 30 -11.63 -5.70 6.14
C GLU A 30 -11.31 -6.21 4.72
N LEU A 31 -10.41 -5.53 4.00
CA LEU A 31 -10.00 -5.91 2.66
C LEU A 31 -9.18 -7.20 2.66
N VAL A 32 -8.34 -7.42 3.68
CA VAL A 32 -7.59 -8.66 3.87
C VAL A 32 -8.53 -9.83 4.15
N GLU A 33 -9.50 -9.67 5.06
CA GLU A 33 -10.47 -10.71 5.39
C GLU A 33 -11.27 -11.14 4.14
N VAL A 34 -11.76 -10.19 3.36
CA VAL A 34 -12.47 -10.46 2.10
C VAL A 34 -11.56 -11.16 1.08
N LEU A 35 -10.29 -10.76 0.99
CA LEU A 35 -9.34 -11.39 0.08
C LEU A 35 -9.06 -12.86 0.47
N GLU A 36 -8.99 -13.18 1.76
CA GLU A 36 -8.85 -14.55 2.27
C GLU A 36 -10.09 -15.41 1.98
N GLU A 37 -11.29 -14.85 2.13
CA GLU A 37 -12.53 -15.54 1.76
C GLU A 37 -12.57 -15.85 0.26
N LEU A 38 -12.25 -14.86 -0.58
CA LEU A 38 -12.16 -15.04 -2.03
C LEU A 38 -11.09 -16.07 -2.42
N GLN A 39 -10.00 -16.17 -1.66
CA GLN A 39 -8.95 -17.17 -1.87
C GLN A 39 -9.48 -18.58 -1.61
N LYS A 40 -10.26 -18.79 -0.55
CA LYS A 40 -10.94 -20.06 -0.26
C LYS A 40 -11.91 -20.45 -1.38
N GLU A 41 -12.58 -19.47 -1.97
CA GLU A 41 -13.45 -19.65 -3.15
C GLU A 41 -12.67 -19.81 -4.48
N LYS A 42 -11.33 -19.78 -4.46
CA LYS A 42 -10.45 -19.81 -5.64
C LYS A 42 -10.69 -18.65 -6.63
N LYS A 43 -11.23 -17.53 -6.15
CA LYS A 43 -11.41 -16.29 -6.92
C LYS A 43 -10.25 -15.36 -6.62
N TYR A 44 -9.46 -15.07 -7.65
CA TYR A 44 -8.27 -14.25 -7.49
C TYR A 44 -8.52 -12.82 -7.96
N VAL A 45 -8.23 -11.86 -7.09
CA VAL A 45 -8.45 -10.43 -7.35
C VAL A 45 -7.20 -9.64 -6.99
N ASP A 46 -6.83 -8.71 -7.86
CA ASP A 46 -5.77 -7.74 -7.60
C ASP A 46 -6.40 -6.36 -7.39
N VAL A 47 -6.28 -5.81 -6.18
CA VAL A 47 -6.80 -4.49 -5.82
C VAL A 47 -5.67 -3.48 -5.82
N GLN A 48 -5.85 -2.38 -6.55
CA GLN A 48 -4.91 -1.29 -6.62
C GLN A 48 -5.11 -0.31 -5.46
N ILE A 49 -4.04 -0.03 -4.72
CA ILE A 49 -4.02 0.79 -3.52
C ILE A 49 -3.09 1.98 -3.72
N CYS A 50 -3.53 3.15 -3.25
CA CYS A 50 -2.72 4.37 -3.30
C CYS A 50 -1.54 4.25 -2.32
N PRO A 51 -0.29 4.48 -2.74
CA PRO A 51 0.86 4.40 -1.84
C PRO A 51 0.84 5.47 -0.74
N HIS A 52 0.16 6.60 -0.96
CA HIS A 52 0.22 7.74 -0.04
C HIS A 52 -0.90 7.74 1.02
N CYS A 53 -2.14 7.45 0.62
CA CYS A 53 -3.30 7.47 1.53
C CYS A 53 -3.90 6.09 1.80
N LYS A 54 -3.30 5.04 1.19
CA LYS A 54 -3.73 3.63 1.27
C LYS A 54 -5.19 3.36 0.92
N SER A 55 -5.83 4.26 0.17
CA SER A 55 -7.19 4.02 -0.33
C SER A 55 -7.19 3.17 -1.61
N ALA A 56 -8.21 2.34 -1.77
CA ALA A 56 -8.46 1.57 -3.01
C ALA A 56 -9.06 2.43 -4.15
N LYS A 57 -9.26 3.74 -3.94
CA LYS A 57 -9.84 4.66 -4.93
C LYS A 57 -8.78 5.17 -5.92
N VAL A 58 -8.07 4.23 -6.53
CA VAL A 58 -7.05 4.49 -7.56
C VAL A 58 -7.64 4.19 -8.93
N SER A 59 -7.46 5.11 -9.87
CA SER A 59 -7.90 4.95 -11.26
C SER A 59 -6.77 5.30 -12.23
N ARG A 60 -6.67 4.58 -13.34
CA ARG A 60 -5.75 4.93 -14.42
C ARG A 60 -6.10 6.30 -15.00
N VAL A 61 -5.08 7.13 -15.22
CA VAL A 61 -5.24 8.44 -15.86
C VAL A 61 -5.59 8.24 -17.33
N LYS A 62 -6.63 8.94 -17.80
CA LYS A 62 -7.07 8.83 -19.19
C LYS A 62 -6.11 9.56 -20.12
N SER A 63 -6.07 9.18 -21.41
CA SER A 63 -5.29 9.88 -22.44
C SER A 63 -5.57 11.38 -22.45
N MET A 64 -6.84 11.76 -22.36
CA MET A 64 -7.31 13.15 -22.35
C MET A 64 -6.95 13.93 -21.07
N GLN A 65 -6.49 13.25 -20.03
CA GLN A 65 -6.09 13.83 -18.74
C GLN A 65 -4.56 13.90 -18.57
N GLY A 66 -3.78 13.62 -19.62
CA GLY A 66 -2.32 13.76 -19.61
C GLY A 66 -1.52 12.46 -19.57
N ASP A 67 -2.14 11.30 -19.83
CA ASP A 67 -1.46 10.01 -20.01
C ASP A 67 -1.61 9.45 -21.43
N ALA A 68 -1.49 10.30 -22.45
CA ALA A 68 -1.57 9.88 -23.84
C ALA A 68 -0.49 8.83 -24.20
N LEU A 69 0.76 9.08 -23.82
CA LEU A 69 1.87 8.15 -24.06
C LEU A 69 1.71 6.83 -23.31
N GLY A 70 1.16 6.85 -22.08
CA GLY A 70 0.88 5.65 -21.32
C GLY A 70 -0.27 4.82 -21.91
N HIS A 71 -1.24 5.46 -22.54
CA HIS A 71 -2.29 4.76 -23.29
C HIS A 71 -1.81 4.14 -24.60
N MET A 72 -0.78 4.72 -25.22
CA MET A 72 -0.13 4.18 -26.42
C MET A 72 0.91 3.08 -26.10
N GLY A 73 1.17 2.83 -24.82
CA GLY A 73 2.14 1.82 -24.39
C GLY A 73 3.61 2.24 -24.53
N LEU A 74 3.89 3.52 -24.86
CA LEU A 74 5.26 4.03 -24.95
C LEU A 74 5.88 4.25 -23.57
N THR A 75 5.06 4.60 -22.58
CA THR A 75 5.49 4.83 -21.20
C THR A 75 4.65 4.02 -20.23
N PRO A 76 5.16 3.67 -19.04
CA PRO A 76 4.34 3.03 -18.01
C PRO A 76 3.09 3.87 -17.70
N PRO A 77 1.91 3.24 -17.55
CA PRO A 77 0.66 3.95 -17.33
C PRO A 77 0.69 4.73 -16.02
N LYS A 78 0.05 5.90 -16.03
CA LYS A 78 -0.10 6.72 -14.84
C LYS A 78 -1.43 6.43 -14.14
N TYR A 79 -1.41 6.53 -12.83
CA TYR A 79 -2.55 6.32 -11.96
C TYR A 79 -2.79 7.58 -11.13
N GLU A 80 -4.05 7.81 -10.79
CA GLU A 80 -4.52 8.90 -9.97
C GLU A 80 -5.36 8.36 -8.81
N CYS A 81 -5.07 8.81 -7.59
CA CYS A 81 -5.92 8.56 -6.44
C CYS A 81 -6.97 9.66 -6.31
N LYS A 82 -8.25 9.29 -6.34
CA LYS A 82 -9.36 10.23 -6.20
C LYS A 82 -9.54 10.78 -4.78
N LYS A 83 -8.91 10.17 -3.77
CA LYS A 83 -9.01 10.59 -2.35
C LYS A 83 -8.00 11.69 -2.01
N CYS A 84 -6.74 11.55 -2.44
CA CYS A 84 -5.66 12.48 -2.06
C CYS A 84 -4.99 13.21 -3.25
N GLY A 85 -5.38 12.90 -4.49
CA GLY A 85 -4.81 13.52 -5.69
C GLY A 85 -3.42 13.01 -6.08
N TRP A 86 -2.92 11.97 -5.41
CA TRP A 86 -1.64 11.34 -5.79
C TRP A 86 -1.67 10.89 -7.25
N ARG A 87 -0.62 11.24 -8.01
CA ARG A 87 -0.42 10.82 -9.40
C ARG A 87 0.95 10.19 -9.58
N GLY A 88 1.02 9.00 -10.17
CA GLY A 88 2.28 8.32 -10.44
C GLY A 88 2.11 7.02 -11.20
N SER A 89 3.23 6.43 -11.65
CA SER A 89 3.21 5.17 -12.40
C SER A 89 3.28 3.90 -11.52
N LEU A 90 3.57 4.07 -10.22
CA LEU A 90 3.77 2.98 -9.25
C LEU A 90 2.52 2.76 -8.41
N VAL A 91 1.98 1.54 -8.43
CA VAL A 91 0.77 1.18 -7.68
C VAL A 91 1.07 0.04 -6.73
N VAL A 92 0.60 0.14 -5.50
CA VAL A 92 0.63 -0.96 -4.54
C VAL A 92 -0.54 -1.89 -4.86
N LYS A 93 -0.29 -3.18 -5.02
CA LYS A 93 -1.34 -4.17 -5.28
C LYS A 93 -1.54 -5.05 -4.06
N ALA A 94 -2.76 -5.11 -3.54
CA ALA A 94 -3.19 -6.18 -2.64
C ALA A 94 -3.75 -7.32 -3.50
N SER A 95 -3.24 -8.53 -3.31
CA SER A 95 -3.66 -9.71 -4.07
C SER A 95 -3.76 -10.91 -3.14
N ASN A 96 -4.73 -11.78 -3.41
CA ASN A 96 -4.89 -13.07 -2.74
C ASN A 96 -4.33 -14.24 -3.58
N LYS A 97 -3.59 -13.93 -4.64
CA LYS A 97 -2.88 -14.95 -5.43
C LYS A 97 -1.78 -15.59 -4.57
N PRO A 98 -1.57 -16.91 -4.69
CA PRO A 98 -0.45 -17.55 -4.01
C PRO A 98 0.86 -16.95 -4.52
N THR A 99 1.67 -16.45 -3.59
CA THR A 99 3.01 -15.95 -3.89
C THR A 99 3.92 -17.09 -4.31
N THR A 100 4.64 -16.92 -5.43
CA THR A 100 5.65 -17.90 -5.83
C THR A 100 6.91 -17.75 -5.00
N VAL A 101 7.77 -18.78 -4.96
CA VAL A 101 9.06 -18.72 -4.26
C VAL A 101 9.91 -17.53 -4.74
N ARG A 102 9.82 -17.20 -6.02
CA ARG A 102 10.50 -16.04 -6.62
C ARG A 102 9.96 -14.72 -6.08
N ASP A 103 8.65 -14.60 -5.93
CA ASP A 103 8.03 -13.38 -5.38
C ASP A 103 8.46 -13.18 -3.92
N VAL A 104 8.51 -14.25 -3.14
CA VAL A 104 8.98 -14.21 -1.73
C VAL A 104 10.45 -13.79 -1.66
N ALA A 105 11.31 -14.30 -2.54
CA ALA A 105 12.72 -13.91 -2.59
C ALA A 105 12.88 -12.41 -2.91
N LEU A 106 12.16 -11.91 -3.93
CA LEU A 106 12.17 -10.49 -4.28
C LEU A 106 11.68 -9.58 -3.15
N MET A 107 10.63 -9.99 -2.43
CA MET A 107 10.13 -9.27 -1.27
C MET A 107 11.14 -9.25 -0.11
N ALA A 108 11.84 -10.35 0.12
CA ALA A 108 12.88 -10.44 1.15
C ALA A 108 14.06 -9.54 0.81
N GLU A 109 14.57 -9.59 -0.42
CA GLU A 109 15.66 -8.74 -0.91
C GLU A 109 15.34 -7.25 -0.76
N ALA A 110 14.13 -6.83 -1.13
CA ALA A 110 13.69 -5.43 -0.99
C ALA A 110 13.67 -4.97 0.48
N ASN A 111 13.20 -5.83 1.40
CA ASN A 111 13.14 -5.52 2.83
C ASN A 111 14.54 -5.48 3.47
N GLU A 112 15.49 -6.27 2.98
CA GLU A 112 16.88 -6.21 3.40
C GLU A 112 17.55 -4.89 2.96
N ALA A 113 17.29 -4.45 1.73
CA ALA A 113 17.79 -3.18 1.21
C ALA A 113 17.32 -1.97 2.04
N GLU A 114 16.03 -1.94 2.43
CA GLU A 114 15.49 -0.87 3.28
C GLU A 114 16.10 -0.81 4.69
N ARG A 115 16.67 -1.91 5.20
CA ARG A 115 17.28 -1.96 6.55
C ARG A 115 18.73 -1.50 6.57
N THR A 116 19.38 -1.47 5.41
CA THR A 116 20.77 -1.05 5.24
C THR A 116 20.93 0.46 4.99
N GLU A 117 19.84 1.17 4.72
CA GLU A 117 19.75 2.63 4.61
C GLU A 117 19.44 3.32 5.95
#